data_AF-A0A346D9Q4-F1
#
_entry.id   AF-A0A346D9Q4-F1
#
_cell.length_a   1.000
_cell.length_b   1.000
_cell.length_c   1.000
_cell.angle_alpha   90.00
_cell.angle_beta   90.00
_cell.angle_gamma   90.00
#
_symmetry.space_group_name_H-M   'P 1'
#
loop_
_entity.id
_entity.type
_entity.pdbx_description
1 polymer ?
#
loop_
_entity_poly.entity_id
_entity_poly.type
_entity_poly.pdbx_seq_one_letter_code
_entity_poly.pdbx_strand_id
1 'polypeptide(L)'
;GVEPQTETVWRQASRYEVPRIVFVNKMDKTGANFQRSVDSIHSRLGVKSVPIQLPIGAENDFVGIIDLVEMKAYFFDGGENENYETKEIPAEYLEEAKKAHNHMLDEIVTFDEAVMEKYLDGQEISKAEIKSCIRKGVVSSTLFPVLCGTAFKNKGVKPLLDAVVDYLPSPIDVPPAKGYK
;
A
#
# COMPACT_ATOMS: atom_id res chain seq x y z
N GLY A 1 6.93 6.92 -11.61
CA GLY A 1 8.16 6.22 -11.18
C GLY A 1 8.90 7.07 -10.16
N VAL A 2 9.97 6.55 -9.56
CA VAL A 2 10.76 7.28 -8.57
C VAL A 2 11.57 8.39 -9.25
N GLU A 3 11.39 9.62 -8.77
CA GLU A 3 12.11 10.80 -9.25
C GLU A 3 13.33 11.10 -8.36
N PRO A 4 14.36 11.83 -8.85
CA PRO A 4 15.56 12.14 -8.07
C PRO A 4 15.28 12.83 -6.73
N GLN A 5 14.25 13.66 -6.68
CA GLN A 5 13.80 14.33 -5.46
C GLN A 5 13.22 13.32 -4.45
N THR A 6 12.47 12.32 -4.94
CA THR A 6 11.95 11.23 -4.11
C THR A 6 13.08 10.46 -3.45
N GLU A 7 14.17 10.15 -4.17
CA GLU A 7 15.34 9.48 -3.58
C GLU A 7 15.99 10.30 -2.46
N THR A 8 16.08 11.62 -2.65
CA THR A 8 16.70 12.52 -1.66
C THR A 8 15.89 12.54 -0.37
N VAL A 9 14.57 12.72 -0.48
CA VAL A 9 13.65 12.67 0.67
C VAL A 9 13.65 11.28 1.31
N TRP A 10 13.72 10.21 0.49
CA TRP A 10 13.77 8.84 0.99
C TRP A 10 15.02 8.58 1.84
N ARG A 11 16.19 9.02 1.38
CA ARG A 11 17.45 8.90 2.15
C ARG A 11 17.39 9.66 3.46
N GLN A 12 16.79 10.86 3.46
CA GLN A 12 16.58 11.63 4.69
C GLN A 12 15.66 10.89 5.67
N ALA A 13 14.50 10.43 5.20
CA ALA A 13 13.57 9.68 6.05
C ALA A 13 14.17 8.37 6.57
N SER A 14 14.96 7.66 5.76
CA SER A 14 15.67 6.45 6.19
C SER A 14 16.74 6.73 7.24
N ARG A 15 17.44 7.88 7.20
CA ARG A 15 18.42 8.27 8.23
C ARG A 15 17.79 8.38 9.62
N TYR A 16 16.51 8.75 9.68
CA TYR A 16 15.76 8.91 10.93
C TYR A 16 14.78 7.76 11.17
N GLU A 17 14.90 6.65 10.42
CA GLU A 17 14.06 5.46 10.54
C GLU A 17 12.57 5.76 10.54
N VAL A 18 12.14 6.76 9.76
CA VAL A 18 10.76 7.24 9.73
C VAL A 18 9.85 6.20 9.06
N PRO A 19 8.82 5.68 9.76
CA PRO A 19 7.82 4.81 9.16
C PRO A 19 7.08 5.51 8.02
N ARG A 20 6.89 4.81 6.90
CA ARG A 20 6.36 5.40 5.66
C ARG A 20 5.41 4.44 4.97
N ILE A 21 4.44 5.03 4.28
CA ILE A 21 3.63 4.37 3.26
C ILE A 21 3.87 5.07 1.92
N VAL A 22 3.64 4.37 0.82
CA VAL A 22 3.81 4.92 -0.53
C VAL A 22 2.44 5.09 -1.19
N PHE A 23 2.19 6.27 -1.73
CA PHE A 23 0.99 6.52 -2.53
C PHE A 23 1.37 6.87 -3.98
N VAL A 24 1.05 5.96 -4.91
CA VAL A 24 1.21 6.19 -6.34
C VAL A 24 0.02 7.04 -6.83
N ASN A 25 0.24 8.35 -6.89
CA ASN A 25 -0.77 9.33 -7.30
C ASN A 25 -0.80 9.51 -8.83
N LYS A 26 -1.84 10.21 -9.31
CA LYS A 26 -2.08 10.59 -10.72
C LYS A 26 -2.27 9.38 -11.64
N MET A 27 -2.96 8.35 -11.14
CA MET A 27 -3.34 7.18 -11.94
C MET A 27 -4.24 7.53 -13.14
N ASP A 28 -4.78 8.76 -13.20
CA ASP A 28 -5.59 9.28 -14.29
C ASP A 28 -4.83 9.85 -15.48
N LYS A 29 -3.49 9.95 -15.40
CA LYS A 29 -2.67 10.56 -16.46
C LYS A 29 -2.26 9.56 -17.52
N THR A 30 -2.08 10.05 -18.75
CA THR A 30 -1.54 9.24 -19.85
C THR A 30 -0.15 8.70 -19.48
N GLY A 31 0.07 7.41 -19.74
CA GLY A 31 1.26 6.68 -19.35
C GLY A 31 1.32 6.29 -17.87
N ALA A 32 0.23 6.48 -17.10
CA ALA A 32 0.14 6.00 -15.73
C ALA A 32 0.27 4.48 -15.70
N ASN A 33 1.25 3.99 -14.95
CA ASN A 33 1.50 2.57 -14.79
C ASN A 33 1.92 2.30 -13.35
N PHE A 34 1.06 1.58 -12.63
CA PHE A 34 1.26 1.25 -11.23
C PHE A 34 2.41 0.28 -11.04
N GLN A 35 2.42 -0.84 -11.77
CA GLN A 35 3.47 -1.85 -11.66
C GLN A 35 4.86 -1.27 -11.94
N ARG A 36 5.00 -0.48 -13.00
CA ARG A 36 6.26 0.23 -13.31
C ARG A 36 6.70 1.17 -12.19
N SER A 37 5.75 1.77 -11.47
CA SER A 37 6.07 2.61 -10.31
C SER A 37 6.54 1.78 -9.12
N VAL A 38 5.91 0.63 -8.86
CA VAL A 38 6.35 -0.35 -7.85
C VAL A 38 7.75 -0.87 -8.18
N ASP A 39 8.00 -1.32 -9.41
CA ASP A 39 9.30 -1.81 -9.87
C ASP A 39 10.38 -0.72 -9.77
N SER A 40 10.02 0.53 -10.04
CA SER A 40 10.90 1.67 -9.90
C SER A 40 11.26 1.95 -8.44
N ILE A 41 10.37 1.70 -7.49
CA ILE A 41 10.66 1.85 -6.05
C ILE A 41 11.67 0.79 -5.63
N HIS A 42 11.40 -0.48 -5.97
CA HIS A 42 12.29 -1.58 -5.67
C HIS A 42 13.69 -1.36 -6.26
N SER A 43 13.78 -1.08 -7.56
CA SER A 43 15.07 -0.93 -8.26
C SER A 43 15.88 0.30 -7.85
N ARG A 44 15.25 1.43 -7.52
CA ARG A 44 15.97 2.67 -7.19
C ARG A 44 16.23 2.87 -5.70
N LEU A 45 15.30 2.43 -4.85
CA LEU A 45 15.42 2.64 -3.41
C LEU A 45 15.95 1.40 -2.69
N GLY A 46 15.88 0.22 -3.31
CA GLY A 46 16.36 -1.04 -2.71
C GLY A 46 15.58 -1.45 -1.46
N VAL A 47 14.27 -1.15 -1.44
CA VAL A 47 13.40 -1.37 -0.28
C VAL A 47 12.32 -2.40 -0.58
N LYS A 48 11.80 -3.05 0.48
CA LYS A 48 10.66 -3.96 0.40
C LYS A 48 9.36 -3.16 0.26
N SER A 49 9.02 -2.80 -0.98
CA SER A 49 7.76 -2.15 -1.32
C SER A 49 6.71 -3.19 -1.70
N VAL A 50 5.63 -3.28 -0.91
CA VAL A 50 4.59 -4.31 -1.09
C VAL A 50 3.29 -3.65 -1.50
N PRO A 51 2.75 -3.90 -2.71
CA PRO A 51 1.41 -3.45 -3.07
C PRO A 51 0.37 -4.04 -2.12
N ILE A 52 -0.45 -3.17 -1.53
CA ILE A 52 -1.64 -3.58 -0.75
C ILE A 52 -2.94 -3.21 -1.49
N GLN A 53 -2.80 -2.55 -2.65
CA GLN A 53 -3.88 -2.20 -3.56
C GLN A 53 -3.44 -2.39 -5.01
N LEU A 54 -4.40 -2.67 -5.90
CA LEU A 54 -4.20 -2.64 -7.35
C LEU A 54 -5.18 -1.66 -8.00
N PRO A 55 -4.80 -0.97 -9.09
CA PRO A 55 -5.74 -0.11 -9.82
C PRO A 55 -6.70 -0.92 -10.68
N ILE A 56 -7.93 -0.42 -10.84
CA ILE A 56 -8.91 -0.90 -11.84
C ILE A 56 -8.96 0.13 -12.97
N GLY A 57 -8.54 -0.30 -14.16
CA GLY A 57 -8.30 0.56 -15.30
C GLY A 57 -7.02 1.40 -15.15
N ALA A 58 -6.75 2.22 -16.16
CA ALA A 58 -5.60 3.10 -16.20
C ALA A 58 -5.96 4.41 -16.92
N GLU A 59 -5.21 5.47 -16.65
CA GLU A 59 -5.40 6.76 -17.31
C GLU A 59 -6.86 7.26 -17.16
N ASN A 60 -7.51 7.65 -18.25
CA ASN A 60 -8.90 8.11 -18.21
C ASN A 60 -9.89 7.03 -17.77
N ASP A 61 -9.54 5.76 -17.94
CA ASP A 61 -10.38 4.60 -17.58
C ASP A 61 -10.12 4.13 -16.14
N PHE A 62 -9.31 4.86 -15.36
CA PHE A 62 -9.15 4.59 -13.93
C PHE A 62 -10.43 4.90 -13.15
N VAL A 63 -11.11 3.83 -12.73
CA VAL A 63 -12.44 3.88 -12.10
C VAL A 63 -12.46 3.36 -10.67
N GLY A 64 -11.46 2.60 -10.27
CA GLY A 64 -11.49 1.91 -8.99
C GLY A 64 -10.14 1.41 -8.52
N ILE A 65 -10.14 0.83 -7.32
CA ILE A 65 -9.01 0.12 -6.76
C ILE A 65 -9.48 -1.22 -6.19
N ILE A 66 -8.60 -2.20 -6.18
CA ILE A 66 -8.77 -3.48 -5.49
C ILE A 66 -7.99 -3.37 -4.18
N ASP A 67 -8.67 -3.60 -3.07
CA ASP A 67 -8.07 -3.76 -1.76
C ASP A 67 -7.64 -5.22 -1.58
N LEU A 68 -6.34 -5.46 -1.46
CA LEU A 68 -5.79 -6.81 -1.33
C LEU A 68 -5.91 -7.35 0.10
N VAL A 69 -6.13 -6.51 1.11
CA VAL A 69 -6.35 -6.97 2.49
C VAL A 69 -7.78 -7.49 2.64
N GLU A 70 -8.74 -6.75 2.09
CA GLU A 70 -10.16 -7.10 2.13
C GLU A 70 -10.58 -8.06 1.02
N MET A 71 -9.78 -8.16 -0.05
CA MET A 71 -10.09 -8.85 -1.31
C MET A 71 -11.40 -8.36 -1.93
N LYS A 72 -11.57 -7.04 -2.02
CA LYS A 72 -12.73 -6.36 -2.60
C LYS A 72 -12.33 -5.24 -3.54
N ALA A 73 -13.23 -4.88 -4.46
CA ALA A 73 -13.06 -3.75 -5.35
C ALA A 73 -13.87 -2.54 -4.87
N TYR A 74 -13.25 -1.36 -4.89
CA TYR A 74 -13.90 -0.08 -4.63
C TYR A 74 -14.01 0.70 -5.94
N PHE A 75 -15.24 1.01 -6.34
CA PHE A 75 -15.52 1.82 -7.53
C PHE A 75 -15.96 3.21 -7.10
N PHE A 76 -15.23 4.24 -7.53
CA PHE A 76 -15.46 5.62 -7.09
C PHE A 76 -16.38 6.36 -8.05
N ASP A 77 -17.28 7.18 -7.49
CA ASP A 77 -18.16 8.05 -8.27
C ASP A 77 -17.43 9.28 -8.86
N GLY A 78 -16.24 9.61 -8.33
CA GLY A 78 -15.45 10.78 -8.72
C GLY A 78 -15.99 12.11 -8.18
N GLY A 79 -16.99 12.07 -7.29
CA GLY A 79 -17.55 13.24 -6.63
C GLY A 79 -16.58 13.81 -5.59
N GLU A 80 -16.86 15.04 -5.14
CA GLU A 80 -16.03 15.74 -4.12
C GLU A 80 -15.94 14.98 -2.80
N ASN A 81 -16.99 14.24 -2.47
CA ASN A 81 -17.04 13.43 -1.26
C ASN A 81 -16.28 12.11 -1.39
N GLU A 82 -15.76 11.75 -2.57
CA GLU A 82 -15.11 10.46 -2.82
C GLU A 82 -15.95 9.29 -2.28
N ASN A 83 -17.19 9.17 -2.76
CA ASN A 83 -17.99 8.00 -2.40
C ASN A 83 -17.56 6.84 -3.30
N TYR A 84 -17.56 5.65 -2.73
CA TYR A 84 -17.28 4.43 -3.47
C TYR A 84 -18.26 3.33 -3.12
N GLU A 85 -18.52 2.48 -4.11
CA GLU A 85 -19.29 1.26 -3.95
C GLU A 85 -18.32 0.08 -3.81
N THR A 86 -18.52 -0.72 -2.77
CA THR A 86 -17.74 -1.94 -2.53
C THR A 86 -18.38 -3.11 -3.26
N LYS A 87 -17.62 -3.76 -4.14
CA LYS A 87 -18.05 -4.91 -4.96
C LYS A 87 -17.05 -6.07 -4.87
N GLU A 88 -17.46 -7.21 -5.40
CA GLU A 88 -16.53 -8.29 -5.73
C GLU A 88 -15.55 -7.83 -6.82
N ILE A 89 -14.36 -8.43 -6.81
CA ILE A 89 -13.32 -8.14 -7.79
C ILE A 89 -13.79 -8.64 -9.17
N PRO A 90 -13.77 -7.80 -10.23
CA PRO A 90 -14.18 -8.25 -11.56
C PRO A 90 -13.32 -9.43 -12.04
N ALA A 91 -13.93 -10.35 -12.78
CA ALA A 91 -13.29 -11.60 -13.18
C ALA A 91 -11.96 -11.41 -13.94
N GLU A 92 -11.84 -10.33 -14.71
CA GLU A 92 -10.62 -9.99 -15.46
C GLU A 92 -9.43 -9.62 -14.56
N TYR A 93 -9.67 -9.11 -13.36
CA TYR A 93 -8.63 -8.74 -12.39
C TYR A 93 -8.44 -9.78 -11.29
N LEU A 94 -9.34 -10.76 -11.17
CA LEU A 94 -9.38 -11.67 -10.02
C LEU A 94 -8.09 -12.49 -9.88
N GLU A 95 -7.55 -13.02 -10.98
CA GLU A 95 -6.33 -13.83 -10.95
C GLU A 95 -5.09 -12.99 -10.62
N GLU A 96 -5.02 -11.76 -11.14
CA GLU A 96 -3.96 -10.81 -10.78
C GLU A 96 -4.04 -10.43 -9.30
N ALA A 97 -5.24 -10.13 -8.80
CA ALA A 97 -5.47 -9.79 -7.41
C ALA A 97 -5.10 -10.94 -6.46
N LYS A 98 -5.47 -12.19 -6.77
CA LYS A 98 -5.05 -13.35 -5.98
C LYS A 98 -3.54 -13.51 -5.95
N LYS A 99 -2.88 -13.34 -7.09
CA LYS A 99 -1.41 -13.42 -7.17
C LYS A 99 -0.76 -12.33 -6.32
N ALA A 100 -1.25 -11.10 -6.43
CA ALA A 100 -0.74 -9.98 -5.64
C ALA A 100 -1.03 -10.14 -4.15
N HIS A 101 -2.20 -10.68 -3.79
CA HIS A 101 -2.57 -11.01 -2.42
C HIS A 101 -1.64 -12.06 -1.82
N ASN A 102 -1.38 -13.16 -2.53
CA ASN A 102 -0.46 -14.18 -2.05
C ASN A 102 0.97 -13.65 -1.89
N HIS A 103 1.45 -12.86 -2.86
CA HIS A 103 2.75 -12.20 -2.73
C HIS A 103 2.79 -11.23 -1.55
N MET A 104 1.72 -10.47 -1.32
CA MET A 104 1.60 -9.60 -0.15
C MET A 104 1.67 -10.43 1.14
N LEU A 105 0.96 -11.55 1.23
CA LEU A 105 1.02 -12.46 2.37
C LEU A 105 2.44 -12.98 2.60
N ASP A 106 3.10 -13.52 1.58
CA ASP A 106 4.48 -14.04 1.65
C ASP A 106 5.44 -13.02 2.27
N GLU A 107 5.28 -11.74 1.94
CA GLU A 107 6.14 -10.67 2.43
C GLU A 107 5.80 -10.23 3.85
N ILE A 108 4.51 -10.06 4.18
CA ILE A 108 4.09 -9.48 5.46
C ILE A 108 4.16 -10.47 6.61
N VAL A 109 3.93 -11.78 6.38
CA VAL A 109 3.90 -12.76 7.49
C VAL A 109 5.25 -12.88 8.17
N THR A 110 6.34 -12.54 7.49
CA THR A 110 7.71 -12.49 8.04
C THR A 110 7.88 -11.54 9.23
N PHE A 111 6.92 -10.64 9.47
CA PHE A 111 6.92 -9.70 10.59
C PHE A 111 6.20 -10.22 11.85
N ASP A 112 5.61 -11.42 11.80
CA ASP A 112 4.92 -12.04 12.93
C ASP A 112 5.09 -13.57 12.89
N GLU A 113 5.93 -14.10 13.79
CA GLU A 113 6.27 -15.53 13.85
C GLU A 113 5.03 -16.43 13.96
N ALA A 114 4.03 -16.04 14.76
CA ALA A 114 2.81 -16.84 14.93
C ALA A 114 1.96 -16.85 13.66
N VAL A 115 1.90 -15.73 12.94
CA VAL A 115 1.17 -15.64 11.66
C VAL A 115 1.94 -16.37 10.56
N MET A 116 3.28 -16.33 10.58
CA MET A 116 4.13 -17.06 9.65
C MET A 116 3.95 -18.58 9.77
N GLU A 117 3.98 -19.13 10.99
CA GLU A 117 3.72 -20.56 11.23
C GLU A 117 2.33 -20.96 10.69
N LYS A 118 1.32 -20.17 11.03
CA LYS A 118 -0.06 -20.38 10.57
C LYS A 118 -0.17 -20.39 9.04
N TYR A 119 0.54 -19.48 8.36
CA TYR A 119 0.57 -19.41 6.89
C TYR A 119 1.26 -20.63 6.27
N LEU A 120 2.39 -21.07 6.84
CA LEU A 120 3.11 -22.26 6.37
C LEU A 120 2.31 -23.55 6.53
N ASP A 121 1.47 -23.62 7.57
CA ASP A 121 0.53 -24.72 7.79
C ASP A 121 -0.69 -24.68 6.85
N GLY A 122 -0.76 -23.70 5.95
CA GLY A 122 -1.87 -23.53 5.00
C GLY A 122 -3.17 -23.08 5.64
N GLN A 123 -3.12 -22.50 6.84
CA GLN A 123 -4.29 -21.96 7.52
C GLN A 123 -4.63 -20.56 7.01
N GLU A 124 -5.91 -20.21 7.06
CA GLU A 124 -6.39 -18.90 6.61
C GLU A 124 -5.95 -17.79 7.56
N ILE A 125 -5.33 -16.75 7.01
CA ILE A 125 -4.90 -15.57 7.76
C ILE A 125 -6.04 -14.55 7.77
N SER A 126 -6.45 -14.14 8.96
CA SER A 126 -7.51 -13.15 9.15
C SER A 126 -7.04 -11.75 8.77
N LYS A 127 -7.99 -10.89 8.40
CA LYS A 127 -7.72 -9.48 8.07
C LYS A 127 -7.00 -8.71 9.18
N ALA A 128 -7.34 -9.01 10.44
CA ALA A 128 -6.68 -8.40 11.58
C ALA A 128 -5.21 -8.82 11.68
N GLU A 129 -4.90 -10.09 11.43
CA GLU A 129 -3.52 -10.60 11.37
C GLU A 129 -2.74 -9.97 10.21
N ILE A 130 -3.35 -9.87 9.01
CA ILE A 130 -2.78 -9.18 7.85
C ILE A 130 -2.42 -7.73 8.21
N LYS A 131 -3.38 -6.97 8.75
CA LYS A 131 -3.17 -5.57 9.14
C LYS A 131 -2.09 -5.42 10.21
N SER A 132 -2.07 -6.32 11.19
CA SER A 132 -1.04 -6.36 12.24
C SER A 132 0.35 -6.57 11.65
N CYS A 133 0.51 -7.51 10.73
CA CYS A 133 1.77 -7.79 10.04
C CYS A 133 2.27 -6.58 9.23
N ILE A 134 1.38 -5.96 8.44
CA ILE A 134 1.69 -4.74 7.69
C ILE A 134 2.14 -3.64 8.65
N ARG A 135 1.41 -3.40 9.74
CA ARG A 135 1.75 -2.39 10.74
C ARG A 135 3.12 -2.64 11.36
N LYS A 136 3.45 -3.88 11.75
CA LYS A 136 4.77 -4.24 12.29
C LYS A 136 5.90 -3.96 11.29
N GLY A 137 5.69 -4.30 10.02
CA GLY A 137 6.64 -3.99 8.94
C GLY A 137 6.83 -2.48 8.70
N VAL A 138 5.74 -1.71 8.77
CA VAL A 138 5.75 -0.25 8.61
C VAL A 138 6.45 0.45 9.78
N VAL A 139 6.07 0.12 11.02
CA VAL A 139 6.60 0.74 12.23
C VAL A 139 8.09 0.43 12.40
N SER A 140 8.56 -0.74 11.95
CA SER A 140 9.99 -1.08 11.91
C SER A 140 10.75 -0.43 10.74
N SER A 141 10.08 0.31 9.85
CA SER A 141 10.69 0.96 8.68
C SER A 141 11.39 -0.01 7.72
N THR A 142 10.91 -1.27 7.65
CA THR A 142 11.49 -2.32 6.80
C THR A 142 10.56 -2.76 5.66
N LEU A 143 9.25 -2.56 5.81
CA LEU A 143 8.24 -2.77 4.76
C LEU A 143 7.49 -1.48 4.48
N PHE A 144 7.27 -1.19 3.20
CA PHE A 144 6.61 0.03 2.74
C PHE A 144 5.38 -0.35 1.89
N PRO A 145 4.16 -0.28 2.44
CA PRO A 145 2.96 -0.64 1.70
C PRO A 145 2.72 0.39 0.60
N VAL A 146 2.36 -0.09 -0.58
CA VAL A 146 2.11 0.74 -1.76
C VAL A 146 0.61 0.76 -2.06
N LEU A 147 0.08 1.97 -2.07
CA LEU A 147 -1.30 2.32 -2.38
C LEU A 147 -1.34 3.08 -3.71
N CYS A 148 -2.53 3.20 -4.31
CA CYS A 148 -2.69 3.94 -5.56
C CYS A 148 -3.99 4.75 -5.60
N GLY A 149 -3.99 5.80 -6.43
CA GLY A 149 -5.17 6.61 -6.66
C GLY A 149 -4.93 7.85 -7.50
N THR A 150 -5.95 8.68 -7.59
CA THR A 150 -5.86 10.03 -8.17
C THR A 150 -6.53 11.01 -7.23
N ALA A 151 -5.69 11.80 -6.54
CA ALA A 151 -6.19 12.86 -5.67
C ALA A 151 -6.93 13.96 -6.45
N PHE A 152 -6.62 14.14 -7.74
CA PHE A 152 -7.27 15.18 -8.55
C PHE A 152 -8.71 14.82 -8.95
N LYS A 153 -9.00 13.53 -9.15
CA LYS A 153 -10.35 13.05 -9.47
C LYS A 153 -11.07 12.41 -8.28
N ASN A 154 -10.58 12.65 -7.06
CA ASN A 154 -11.16 12.11 -5.81
C ASN A 154 -11.37 10.60 -5.86
N LYS A 155 -10.29 9.84 -6.09
CA LYS A 155 -10.30 8.37 -6.05
C LYS A 155 -9.08 7.84 -5.30
N GLY A 156 -9.29 7.06 -4.25
CA GLY A 156 -8.25 6.40 -3.45
C GLY A 156 -7.65 7.23 -2.30
N VAL A 157 -8.13 8.45 -2.03
CA VAL A 157 -7.66 9.31 -0.92
C VAL A 157 -8.21 8.85 0.43
N LYS A 158 -9.49 8.51 0.55
CA LYS A 158 -10.09 7.94 1.77
C LYS A 158 -9.42 6.62 2.18
N PRO A 159 -9.26 5.62 1.29
CA PRO A 159 -8.48 4.43 1.61
C PRO A 159 -7.04 4.71 2.04
N LEU A 160 -6.42 5.76 1.48
CA LEU A 160 -5.11 6.22 1.95
C LEU A 160 -5.16 6.75 3.39
N LEU A 161 -6.19 7.51 3.77
CA LEU A 161 -6.37 7.99 5.13
C LEU A 161 -6.65 6.84 6.12
N ASP A 162 -7.43 5.85 5.70
CA ASP A 162 -7.65 4.64 6.50
C ASP A 162 -6.33 3.88 6.72
N ALA A 163 -5.51 3.76 5.68
CA ALA A 163 -4.17 3.15 5.77
C ALA A 163 -3.20 3.92 6.67
N VAL A 164 -3.31 5.26 6.73
CA VAL A 164 -2.56 6.08 7.69
C VAL A 164 -2.92 5.67 9.12
N VAL A 165 -4.22 5.49 9.42
CA VAL A 165 -4.68 5.10 10.75
C VAL A 165 -4.27 3.66 11.08
N ASP A 166 -4.44 2.74 10.13
CA ASP A 166 -4.19 1.33 10.35
C ASP A 166 -2.68 1.01 10.51
N TYR A 167 -1.82 1.64 9.68
CA TYR A 167 -0.44 1.17 9.53
C TYR A 167 0.63 2.11 10.06
N LEU A 168 0.40 3.42 10.14
CA LEU A 168 1.40 4.34 10.67
C LEU A 168 1.38 4.38 12.20
N PRO A 169 2.55 4.64 12.84
CA PRO A 169 2.65 4.72 14.29
C PRO A 169 1.85 5.92 14.83
N SER A 170 1.32 5.74 16.02
CA SER A 170 0.90 6.87 16.86
C SER A 170 2.11 7.43 17.63
N PRO A 171 2.03 8.65 18.20
CA PRO A 171 3.14 9.23 18.95
C PRO A 171 3.64 8.41 20.15
N ILE A 172 2.82 7.47 20.65
CA ILE A 172 3.20 6.54 21.72
C ILE A 172 3.94 5.29 21.21
N ASP A 173 3.89 5.02 19.91
CA ASP A 173 4.49 3.84 19.28
C ASP A 173 5.94 4.08 18.83
N VAL A 174 6.39 5.34 18.81
CA VAL A 174 7.74 5.72 18.38
C VAL A 174 8.53 6.38 19.50
N PRO A 175 9.86 6.17 19.57
CA PRO A 175 10.71 6.86 20.54
C PRO A 175 10.57 8.38 20.40
N PRO A 176 10.65 9.15 21.50
CA PRO A 176 10.61 10.60 21.45
C PRO A 176 11.68 11.16 20.49
N ALA A 177 11.29 12.10 19.64
CA ALA A 177 12.20 12.73 18.71
C ALA A 177 13.35 13.42 19.47
N LYS A 178 14.59 13.14 19.06
CA LYS A 178 15.76 13.86 19.58
C LYS A 178 15.81 15.24 18.94
N GLY A 179 15.62 16.29 19.73
CA GLY A 179 15.79 17.67 19.26
C GLY A 179 17.24 17.92 18.85
N TYR A 180 17.43 18.47 17.65
CA TYR A 180 18.72 18.95 17.17
C TYR A 180 18.79 20.47 17.41
N LYS A 181 19.88 20.93 18.04
CA LYS A 181 20.21 22.36 18.17
C LYS A 181 20.85 22.87 16.88
#